data_AF-A0A9D1NMW6-F1
#
_entry.id   AF-A0A9D1NMW6-F1
#
_cell.length_a   1.000
_cell.length_b   1.000
_cell.length_c   1.000
_cell.angle_alpha   90.00
_cell.angle_beta   90.00
_cell.angle_gamma   90.00
#
_symmetry.space_group_name_H-M   'P 1'
#
loop_
_entity.id
_entity.type
_entity.pdbx_description
1 polymer ?
#
loop_
_entity_poly.entity_id
_entity_poly.type
_entity_poly.pdbx_seq_one_letter_code
_entity_poly.pdbx_strand_id
1 'polypeptide(L)'
;MAAERSDAPDFVIVAPRCAATDWDQADELNAYVGKKDLRGYVDGAGRSGFDDAVCGCDPLAWGQVLVYHALNHGVPAQGWEPTPFEGSVGYGSEDVPRASWPGTYDWKAVRGKQTLDAEGGLKDIPVARLMWNLGLLGKVDYQSALGAAGSIKVEDFKAYCGFADGAMYSKIQRNGAMVPYWPDLMRRLLRVGAQTEAPTVLQISGHMIVVDGWGVDADGKEWFHVDKGWGSASGRWWDLDQLVTEGFAFYPNVFPTDLGGVIVGRVATDGAVPVPGATVTLSTADGKIKDTATTDANGCYAFIGLHKPSADAVVDPAVPYPKDHYTLTVQAEGYADAPAQTVTVESHVDDPTRAAKQAAWDEAHKDDKPGEGEAAHFELAYAGAVADFSLTPNAIFVTAEGGGDGRSWETAASLRDALAQADAVHPIYLAAGDYDLDETLEIPVGLTL
;
A
#
# COMPACT_ATOMS: atom_id res chain seq x y z
N MET A 1 11.42 6.77 20.26
CA MET A 1 11.65 7.10 18.84
C MET A 1 10.47 7.92 18.36
N ALA A 2 10.64 8.79 17.36
CA ALA A 2 9.51 9.52 16.77
C ALA A 2 8.57 8.52 16.07
N ALA A 3 7.25 8.73 16.19
CA ALA A 3 6.23 7.92 15.54
C ALA A 3 5.99 8.37 14.08
N GLU A 4 6.22 9.67 13.83
CA GLU A 4 6.12 10.33 12.52
C GLU A 4 7.49 10.95 12.16
N ARG A 5 7.81 10.98 10.87
CA ARG A 5 8.94 11.75 10.34
C ARG A 5 8.58 12.45 9.03
N SER A 6 9.26 13.56 8.75
CA SER A 6 9.07 14.36 7.52
C SER A 6 10.00 13.93 6.40
N ASP A 7 11.18 13.45 6.75
CA ASP A 7 12.18 12.92 5.84
C ASP A 7 11.89 11.45 5.49
N ALA A 8 12.32 11.03 4.31
CA ALA A 8 12.15 9.64 3.89
C ALA A 8 12.99 8.69 4.75
N PRO A 9 12.56 7.42 4.92
CA PRO A 9 13.38 6.39 5.53
C PRO A 9 14.69 6.19 4.75
N ASP A 10 15.69 5.58 5.41
CA ASP A 10 17.01 5.36 4.81
C ASP A 10 16.92 4.58 3.50
N PHE A 11 15.97 3.65 3.41
CA PHE A 11 15.67 2.87 2.22
C PHE A 11 14.20 3.02 1.84
N VAL A 12 13.92 3.85 0.83
CA VAL A 12 12.59 3.92 0.20
C VAL A 12 12.44 2.73 -0.74
N ILE A 13 11.60 1.77 -0.35
CA ILE A 13 11.39 0.53 -1.10
C ILE A 13 10.28 0.71 -2.15
N VAL A 14 9.21 1.41 -1.79
CA VAL A 14 8.14 1.85 -2.68
C VAL A 14 7.99 3.36 -2.50
N ALA A 15 8.30 4.12 -3.56
CA ALA A 15 8.15 5.56 -3.55
C ALA A 15 6.67 5.96 -3.41
N PRO A 16 6.36 7.12 -2.78
CA PRO A 16 5.00 7.65 -2.71
C PRO A 16 4.38 7.78 -4.10
N ARG A 17 3.28 7.06 -4.33
CA ARG A 17 2.64 6.91 -5.63
C ARG A 17 1.59 8.00 -5.91
N CYS A 18 0.79 8.34 -4.91
CA CYS A 18 -0.24 9.37 -4.96
C CYS A 18 0.31 10.77 -4.68
N ALA A 19 1.49 10.92 -4.09
CA ALA A 19 2.13 12.24 -3.89
C ALA A 19 2.25 13.09 -5.18
N ALA A 20 2.14 12.48 -6.37
CA ALA A 20 2.11 13.19 -7.64
C ALA A 20 0.83 14.01 -7.90
N THR A 21 -0.25 13.81 -7.13
CA THR A 21 -1.46 14.65 -7.20
C THR A 21 -1.33 15.92 -6.37
N ASP A 22 -0.63 15.90 -5.23
CA ASP A 22 -0.41 17.06 -4.36
C ASP A 22 -1.67 17.90 -4.11
N TRP A 23 -2.78 17.22 -3.83
CA TRP A 23 -4.10 17.84 -3.72
C TRP A 23 -4.37 18.32 -2.30
N ASP A 24 -5.09 19.44 -2.22
CA ASP A 24 -5.74 19.95 -1.02
C ASP A 24 -7.26 19.97 -1.24
N GLN A 25 -8.04 20.10 -0.18
CA GLN A 25 -9.50 20.04 -0.26
C GLN A 25 -10.17 21.32 -0.80
N ALA A 26 -9.38 22.31 -1.20
CA ALA A 26 -9.81 23.64 -1.65
C ALA A 26 -9.34 23.94 -3.09
N ASP A 27 -9.22 25.23 -3.44
CA ASP A 27 -8.79 25.73 -4.76
C ASP A 27 -9.65 25.23 -5.92
N GLU A 28 -9.05 24.59 -6.94
CA GLU A 28 -9.81 24.06 -8.06
C GLU A 28 -10.67 22.85 -7.67
N LEU A 29 -10.37 22.15 -6.57
CA LEU A 29 -11.08 20.92 -6.18
C LEU A 29 -12.48 21.20 -5.62
N ASN A 30 -12.65 22.32 -4.90
CA ASN A 30 -13.95 22.68 -4.31
C ASN A 30 -14.78 23.62 -5.19
N ALA A 31 -14.34 23.91 -6.42
CA ALA A 31 -15.02 24.85 -7.31
C ALA A 31 -16.51 24.51 -7.51
N TYR A 32 -16.88 23.23 -7.61
CA TYR A 32 -18.25 22.82 -7.84
C TYR A 32 -19.00 22.33 -6.59
N VAL A 33 -18.37 22.37 -5.42
CA VAL A 33 -18.98 21.89 -4.17
C VAL A 33 -19.47 23.04 -3.29
N GLY A 34 -20.19 22.76 -2.20
CA GLY A 34 -20.60 23.79 -1.24
C GLY A 34 -21.72 24.74 -1.70
N LYS A 35 -22.08 24.73 -2.99
CA LYS A 35 -23.08 25.63 -3.58
C LYS A 35 -24.40 24.95 -3.82
N LYS A 36 -25.49 25.57 -3.34
CA LYS A 36 -26.86 25.08 -3.55
C LYS A 36 -27.35 25.33 -4.98
N ASP A 37 -26.84 26.35 -5.67
CA ASP A 37 -27.15 26.58 -7.08
C ASP A 37 -25.87 26.59 -7.92
N LEU A 38 -25.74 25.58 -8.79
CA LEU A 38 -24.63 25.43 -9.74
C LEU A 38 -24.90 26.16 -11.06
N ARG A 39 -26.13 26.65 -11.31
CA ARG A 39 -26.48 27.37 -12.55
C ARG A 39 -25.58 28.58 -12.79
N GLY A 40 -24.99 29.14 -11.73
CA GLY A 40 -24.18 30.34 -11.78
C GLY A 40 -22.66 30.17 -11.84
N TYR A 41 -22.10 28.95 -12.03
CA TYR A 41 -20.64 28.84 -12.25
C TYR A 41 -20.18 29.48 -13.56
N VAL A 42 -21.12 29.69 -14.50
CA VAL A 42 -20.82 30.28 -15.80
C VAL A 42 -21.47 31.63 -16.08
N ASP A 43 -22.41 32.10 -15.26
CA ASP A 43 -23.12 33.37 -15.48
C ASP A 43 -22.89 34.47 -14.40
N GLY A 44 -22.15 34.16 -13.33
CA GLY A 44 -21.85 35.14 -12.28
C GLY A 44 -23.02 35.54 -11.37
N ALA A 45 -24.14 34.81 -11.36
CA ALA A 45 -25.24 35.07 -10.45
C ALA A 45 -24.93 34.65 -8.98
N GLY A 46 -25.41 35.44 -8.03
CA GLY A 46 -25.25 35.21 -6.58
C GLY A 46 -25.83 33.87 -6.13
N ARG A 47 -25.09 33.15 -5.28
CA ARG A 47 -25.34 31.73 -4.97
C ARG A 47 -25.69 31.54 -3.50
N SER A 48 -26.66 30.68 -3.21
CA SER A 48 -26.90 30.16 -1.84
C SER A 48 -25.98 28.97 -1.56
N GLY A 49 -25.57 28.75 -0.30
CA GLY A 49 -24.60 27.72 0.11
C GLY A 49 -23.43 28.30 0.91
N PHE A 50 -22.32 27.55 1.02
CA PHE A 50 -21.11 27.93 1.74
C PHE A 50 -19.99 28.26 0.75
N ASP A 51 -19.42 29.47 0.79
CA ASP A 51 -18.34 29.92 -0.11
C ASP A 51 -16.98 29.29 0.23
N ASP A 52 -16.86 28.77 1.44
CA ASP A 52 -15.66 28.22 2.05
C ASP A 52 -15.77 26.71 2.35
N ALA A 53 -16.73 26.04 1.72
CA ALA A 53 -16.82 24.59 1.81
C ALA A 53 -15.65 23.94 1.08
N VAL A 54 -15.12 22.86 1.65
CA VAL A 54 -14.12 22.00 1.02
C VAL A 54 -14.76 20.84 0.30
N CYS A 55 -14.03 20.17 -0.60
CA CYS A 55 -14.52 18.93 -1.21
C CYS A 55 -14.69 17.78 -0.21
N GLY A 56 -13.97 17.83 0.91
CA GLY A 56 -13.93 16.79 1.93
C GLY A 56 -12.79 15.80 1.73
N CYS A 57 -12.30 15.28 2.85
CA CYS A 57 -11.15 14.36 2.88
C CYS A 57 -11.45 13.03 2.19
N ASP A 58 -12.69 12.53 2.30
CA ASP A 58 -13.09 11.24 1.74
C ASP A 58 -13.16 11.30 0.19
N PRO A 59 -13.88 12.24 -0.46
CA PRO A 59 -13.79 12.42 -1.91
C PRO A 59 -12.37 12.69 -2.42
N LEU A 60 -11.57 13.45 -1.67
CA LEU A 60 -10.19 13.73 -2.04
C LEU A 60 -9.37 12.43 -2.06
N ALA A 61 -9.39 11.65 -0.97
CA ALA A 61 -8.58 10.43 -0.85
C ALA A 61 -8.94 9.41 -1.94
N TRP A 62 -10.24 9.18 -2.18
CA TRP A 62 -10.73 8.34 -3.27
C TRP A 62 -10.37 8.87 -4.66
N GLY A 63 -10.42 10.20 -4.84
CA GLY A 63 -10.00 10.85 -6.07
C GLY A 63 -8.52 10.66 -6.39
N GLN A 64 -7.65 10.72 -5.36
CA GLN A 64 -6.21 10.46 -5.54
C GLN A 64 -5.96 9.02 -6.01
N VAL A 65 -6.61 8.03 -5.38
CA VAL A 65 -6.54 6.63 -5.81
C VAL A 65 -7.05 6.46 -7.24
N LEU A 66 -8.19 7.07 -7.58
CA LEU A 66 -8.76 6.98 -8.93
C LEU A 66 -7.80 7.54 -9.99
N VAL A 67 -7.25 8.73 -9.76
CA VAL A 67 -6.34 9.39 -10.70
C VAL A 67 -5.02 8.63 -10.80
N TYR A 68 -4.51 8.11 -9.68
CA TYR A 68 -3.34 7.25 -9.69
C TYR A 68 -3.55 6.06 -10.63
N HIS A 69 -4.68 5.36 -10.52
CA HIS A 69 -4.92 4.20 -11.38
C HIS A 69 -5.20 4.57 -12.84
N ALA A 70 -5.91 5.67 -13.06
CA ALA A 70 -6.17 6.14 -14.41
C ALA A 70 -4.88 6.48 -15.17
N LEU A 71 -3.90 7.08 -14.50
CA LEU A 71 -2.64 7.47 -15.12
C LEU A 71 -1.63 6.34 -15.23
N ASN A 72 -1.59 5.41 -14.27
CA ASN A 72 -0.57 4.34 -14.23
C ASN A 72 -1.03 3.02 -14.84
N HIS A 73 -2.33 2.72 -14.74
CA HIS A 73 -2.91 1.48 -15.27
C HIS A 73 -3.89 1.72 -16.42
N GLY A 74 -4.20 2.97 -16.75
CA GLY A 74 -5.15 3.30 -17.81
C GLY A 74 -6.60 2.96 -17.44
N VAL A 75 -6.91 2.84 -16.14
CA VAL A 75 -8.26 2.52 -15.66
C VAL A 75 -8.72 3.51 -14.59
N PRO A 76 -9.80 4.28 -14.84
CA PRO A 76 -10.55 4.31 -16.08
C PRO A 76 -9.72 4.91 -17.23
N ALA A 77 -10.08 4.56 -18.47
CA ALA A 77 -9.33 5.00 -19.66
C ALA A 77 -9.37 6.52 -19.83
N GLN A 78 -8.40 7.07 -20.58
CA GLN A 78 -8.43 8.48 -20.99
C GLN A 78 -9.71 8.76 -21.79
N GLY A 79 -10.40 9.85 -21.46
CA GLY A 79 -11.69 10.19 -22.07
C GLY A 79 -12.86 9.39 -21.53
N TRP A 80 -12.68 8.66 -20.41
CA TRP A 80 -13.77 7.99 -19.72
C TRP A 80 -14.83 8.98 -19.26
N GLU A 81 -16.09 8.66 -19.53
CA GLU A 81 -17.26 9.37 -19.02
C GLU A 81 -18.03 8.43 -18.08
N PRO A 82 -18.22 8.80 -16.81
CA PRO A 82 -19.00 8.00 -15.88
C PRO A 82 -20.47 7.98 -16.30
N THR A 83 -21.13 6.84 -16.11
CA THR A 83 -22.58 6.74 -16.27
C THR A 83 -23.27 7.73 -15.32
N PRO A 84 -24.15 8.60 -15.82
CA PRO A 84 -24.86 9.55 -14.96
C PRO A 84 -25.70 8.85 -13.89
N PHE A 85 -25.70 9.42 -12.68
CA PHE A 85 -26.50 8.93 -11.56
C PHE A 85 -27.08 10.09 -10.74
N GLU A 86 -28.10 9.79 -9.94
CA GLU A 86 -28.72 10.72 -9.01
C GLU A 86 -28.38 10.36 -7.56
N GLY A 87 -28.37 11.36 -6.69
CA GLY A 87 -28.10 11.20 -5.27
C GLY A 87 -28.52 12.44 -4.48
N SER A 88 -27.92 12.64 -3.31
CA SER A 88 -28.11 13.84 -2.49
C SER A 88 -26.82 14.25 -1.81
N VAL A 89 -26.67 15.55 -1.58
CA VAL A 89 -25.61 16.13 -0.73
C VAL A 89 -26.26 16.97 0.37
N GLY A 90 -25.62 17.03 1.53
CA GLY A 90 -26.09 17.79 2.68
C GLY A 90 -25.58 19.23 2.66
N TYR A 91 -26.34 20.14 3.28
CA TYR A 91 -25.92 21.48 3.66
C TYR A 91 -26.38 21.79 5.09
N GLY A 92 -25.73 21.16 6.07
CA GLY A 92 -26.13 21.17 7.48
C GLY A 92 -27.38 20.34 7.70
N SER A 93 -28.53 20.98 7.95
CA SER A 93 -29.79 20.26 8.23
C SER A 93 -30.63 19.92 7.00
N GLU A 94 -30.13 20.21 5.79
CA GLU A 94 -30.88 20.05 4.54
C GLU A 94 -30.18 19.06 3.61
N ASP A 95 -30.87 17.98 3.26
CA ASP A 95 -30.48 17.07 2.18
C ASP A 95 -31.05 17.58 0.85
N VAL A 96 -30.16 17.83 -0.12
CA VAL A 96 -30.53 18.39 -1.42
C VAL A 96 -30.30 17.34 -2.52
N PRO A 97 -31.35 16.89 -3.22
CA PRO A 97 -31.22 15.99 -4.38
C PRO A 97 -30.38 16.61 -5.50
N ARG A 98 -29.50 15.80 -6.10
CA ARG A 98 -28.56 16.20 -7.16
C ARG A 98 -28.37 15.10 -8.20
N ALA A 99 -27.83 15.50 -9.34
CA ALA A 99 -27.29 14.59 -10.34
C ALA A 99 -25.76 14.70 -10.39
N SER A 100 -25.12 13.61 -10.76
CA SER A 100 -23.71 13.60 -11.15
C SER A 100 -23.51 14.56 -12.31
N TRP A 101 -22.38 15.25 -12.32
CA TRP A 101 -22.02 16.17 -13.37
C TRP A 101 -21.38 15.37 -14.53
N PRO A 102 -21.94 15.43 -15.75
CA PRO A 102 -21.49 14.64 -16.90
C PRO A 102 -20.20 15.19 -17.53
N GLY A 103 -19.59 14.41 -18.42
CA GLY A 103 -18.40 14.80 -19.16
C GLY A 103 -17.22 13.84 -19.00
N THR A 104 -16.41 13.76 -20.05
CA THR A 104 -15.23 12.91 -20.12
C THR A 104 -14.09 13.44 -19.25
N TYR A 105 -13.26 12.55 -18.70
CA TYR A 105 -12.07 12.94 -17.96
C TYR A 105 -10.80 12.89 -18.80
N ASP A 106 -10.10 14.03 -18.87
CA ASP A 106 -8.68 14.06 -19.18
C ASP A 106 -7.88 13.96 -17.88
N TRP A 107 -7.29 12.79 -17.62
CA TRP A 107 -6.65 12.51 -16.33
C TRP A 107 -5.40 13.36 -16.06
N LYS A 108 -4.73 13.83 -17.11
CA LYS A 108 -3.61 14.77 -16.95
C LYS A 108 -4.10 16.16 -16.55
N ALA A 109 -5.22 16.59 -17.14
CA ALA A 109 -5.88 17.84 -16.76
C ALA A 109 -6.46 17.77 -15.34
N VAL A 110 -7.04 16.62 -14.95
CA VAL A 110 -7.50 16.35 -13.59
C VAL A 110 -6.33 16.44 -12.60
N ARG A 111 -5.25 15.67 -12.81
CA ARG A 111 -4.06 15.73 -11.93
C ARG A 111 -3.50 17.14 -11.83
N GLY A 112 -3.37 17.83 -12.96
CA GLY A 112 -2.81 19.18 -13.03
C GLY A 112 -3.76 20.30 -12.62
N LYS A 113 -4.96 19.98 -12.08
CA LYS A 113 -5.98 20.95 -11.66
C LYS A 113 -6.30 21.99 -12.74
N GLN A 114 -6.31 21.56 -14.00
CA GLN A 114 -6.44 22.47 -15.14
C GLN A 114 -7.88 22.94 -15.33
N THR A 115 -8.05 24.19 -15.76
CA THR A 115 -9.31 24.69 -16.30
C THR A 115 -9.29 24.58 -17.82
N LEU A 116 -10.28 23.92 -18.39
CA LEU A 116 -10.44 23.67 -19.82
C LEU A 116 -11.54 24.54 -20.42
N ASP A 117 -11.44 24.79 -21.72
CA ASP A 117 -12.54 25.37 -22.49
C ASP A 117 -13.59 24.29 -22.79
N ALA A 118 -14.86 24.63 -22.59
CA ALA A 118 -16.02 23.78 -22.90
C ALA A 118 -16.89 24.42 -23.98
N GLU A 119 -17.85 23.64 -24.50
CA GLU A 119 -18.80 24.13 -25.50
C GLU A 119 -19.57 25.37 -25.02
N GLY A 120 -19.94 26.25 -25.95
CA GLY A 120 -20.69 27.46 -25.64
C GLY A 120 -19.88 28.56 -24.93
N GLY A 121 -18.55 28.45 -24.89
CA GLY A 121 -17.68 29.42 -24.22
C GLY A 121 -17.64 29.27 -22.70
N LEU A 122 -18.13 28.13 -22.18
CA LEU A 122 -18.09 27.81 -20.77
C LEU A 122 -16.68 27.32 -20.38
N LYS A 123 -16.40 27.27 -19.07
CA LYS A 123 -15.19 26.67 -18.51
C LYS A 123 -15.53 25.36 -17.79
N ASP A 124 -14.67 24.36 -17.96
CA ASP A 124 -14.73 23.08 -17.24
C ASP A 124 -13.51 22.95 -16.33
N ILE A 125 -13.71 22.48 -15.11
CA ILE A 125 -12.65 22.17 -14.14
C ILE A 125 -12.81 20.67 -13.83
N PRO A 126 -12.14 19.78 -14.59
CA PRO A 126 -12.37 18.34 -14.47
C PRO A 126 -12.16 17.78 -13.07
N VAL A 127 -11.18 18.33 -12.31
CA VAL A 127 -10.96 17.89 -10.93
C VAL A 127 -12.12 18.28 -10.00
N ALA A 128 -12.71 19.46 -10.18
CA ALA A 128 -13.90 19.88 -9.44
C ALA A 128 -15.11 19.00 -9.77
N ARG A 129 -15.26 18.64 -11.05
CA ARG A 129 -16.30 17.70 -11.50
C ARG A 129 -16.13 16.34 -10.83
N LEU A 130 -14.90 15.86 -10.74
CA LEU A 130 -14.60 14.62 -10.04
C LEU A 130 -14.99 14.71 -8.56
N MET A 131 -14.57 15.76 -7.86
CA MET A 131 -14.91 15.99 -6.45
C MET A 131 -16.42 16.10 -6.21
N TRP A 132 -17.15 16.73 -7.13
CA TRP A 132 -18.62 16.77 -7.08
C TRP A 132 -19.24 15.38 -7.18
N ASN A 133 -18.82 14.58 -8.17
CA ASN A 133 -19.36 13.23 -8.36
C ASN A 133 -19.02 12.32 -7.18
N LEU A 134 -17.80 12.38 -6.67
CA LEU A 134 -17.38 11.62 -5.50
C LEU A 134 -18.08 12.10 -4.23
N GLY A 135 -18.27 13.41 -4.05
CA GLY A 135 -19.05 13.97 -2.96
C GLY A 135 -20.51 13.52 -2.97
N LEU A 136 -21.11 13.42 -4.16
CA LEU A 136 -22.44 12.86 -4.34
C LEU A 136 -22.50 11.37 -3.98
N LEU A 137 -21.48 10.60 -4.38
CA LEU A 137 -21.35 9.18 -4.08
C LEU A 137 -21.24 8.95 -2.56
N GLY A 138 -20.47 9.80 -1.87
CA GLY A 138 -20.26 9.75 -0.41
C GLY A 138 -21.34 10.44 0.41
N LYS A 139 -22.38 10.99 -0.24
CA LYS A 139 -23.46 11.79 0.38
C LYS A 139 -22.91 12.88 1.30
N VAL A 140 -21.90 13.61 0.82
CA VAL A 140 -21.19 14.59 1.63
C VAL A 140 -22.13 15.70 2.10
N ASP A 141 -22.12 15.97 3.39
CA ASP A 141 -22.67 17.14 4.02
C ASP A 141 -21.63 18.26 4.03
N TYR A 142 -21.84 19.26 3.18
CA TYR A 142 -20.98 20.42 3.06
C TYR A 142 -21.33 21.48 4.11
N GLN A 143 -20.34 21.93 4.87
CA GLN A 143 -20.49 22.90 5.95
C GLN A 143 -19.58 24.11 5.71
N SER A 144 -19.87 25.23 6.37
CA SER A 144 -18.95 26.37 6.44
C SER A 144 -17.68 26.03 7.22
N ALA A 145 -16.64 26.85 7.10
CA ALA A 145 -15.37 26.74 7.81
C ALA A 145 -14.59 25.45 7.52
N LEU A 146 -14.51 25.05 6.24
CA LEU A 146 -13.76 23.89 5.78
C LEU A 146 -14.27 22.54 6.31
N GLY A 147 -15.53 22.47 6.76
CA GLY A 147 -16.16 21.23 7.21
C GLY A 147 -16.84 20.48 6.07
N ALA A 148 -16.55 19.20 5.94
CA ALA A 148 -17.31 18.28 5.08
C ALA A 148 -17.34 16.89 5.72
N ALA A 149 -18.52 16.29 5.81
CA ALA A 149 -18.72 14.98 6.41
C ALA A 149 -19.43 14.05 5.44
N GLY A 150 -18.84 12.90 5.16
CA GLY A 150 -19.40 11.90 4.26
C GLY A 150 -18.46 10.70 4.18
N SER A 151 -18.93 9.61 3.60
CA SER A 151 -18.10 8.44 3.37
C SER A 151 -18.58 7.69 2.14
N ILE A 152 -17.68 7.52 1.18
CA ILE A 152 -17.88 6.71 0.00
C ILE A 152 -17.64 5.24 0.40
N LYS A 153 -18.64 4.40 0.16
CA LYS A 153 -18.47 2.95 0.32
C LYS A 153 -17.57 2.41 -0.78
N VAL A 154 -16.69 1.46 -0.44
CA VAL A 154 -15.77 0.86 -1.42
C VAL A 154 -16.50 0.18 -2.57
N GLU A 155 -17.67 -0.42 -2.32
CA GLU A 155 -18.50 -1.04 -3.36
C GLU A 155 -19.05 0.00 -4.33
N ASP A 156 -19.51 1.14 -3.81
CA ASP A 156 -20.03 2.25 -4.61
C ASP A 156 -18.90 2.89 -5.43
N PHE A 157 -17.71 3.07 -4.83
CA PHE A 157 -16.52 3.53 -5.53
C PHE A 157 -16.14 2.59 -6.67
N LYS A 158 -16.02 1.29 -6.38
CA LYS A 158 -15.69 0.26 -7.39
C LYS A 158 -16.69 0.24 -8.52
N ALA A 159 -17.98 0.30 -8.22
CA ALA A 159 -19.03 0.37 -9.22
C ALA A 159 -18.93 1.65 -10.07
N TYR A 160 -18.60 2.79 -9.45
CA TYR A 160 -18.43 4.06 -10.14
C TYR A 160 -17.25 4.02 -11.12
N CYS A 161 -16.08 3.54 -10.72
CA CYS A 161 -14.88 3.54 -11.56
C CYS A 161 -14.66 2.24 -12.38
N GLY A 162 -15.49 1.22 -12.18
CA GLY A 162 -15.35 -0.08 -12.85
C GLY A 162 -14.19 -0.93 -12.31
N PHE A 163 -13.84 -0.80 -11.04
CA PHE A 163 -12.78 -1.60 -10.42
C PHE A 163 -13.29 -2.96 -9.97
N ALA A 164 -12.43 -3.97 -10.08
CA ALA A 164 -12.78 -5.35 -9.73
C ALA A 164 -12.47 -5.70 -8.27
N ASP A 165 -11.39 -5.16 -7.69
CA ASP A 165 -10.97 -5.49 -6.33
C ASP A 165 -11.15 -4.31 -5.36
N GLY A 166 -11.08 -4.63 -4.07
CA GLY A 166 -11.24 -3.70 -2.97
C GLY A 166 -12.23 -4.23 -1.96
N ALA A 167 -11.88 -4.08 -0.68
CA ALA A 167 -12.68 -4.47 0.46
C ALA A 167 -12.58 -3.39 1.55
N MET A 168 -13.49 -3.42 2.52
CA MET A 168 -13.44 -2.59 3.71
C MET A 168 -13.09 -3.47 4.92
N TYR A 169 -12.15 -3.02 5.75
CA TYR A 169 -11.85 -3.61 7.06
C TYR A 169 -11.94 -2.54 8.13
N SER A 170 -12.61 -2.82 9.25
CA SER A 170 -12.70 -1.93 10.40
C SER A 170 -11.93 -2.46 11.59
N LYS A 171 -11.32 -1.55 12.35
CA LYS A 171 -10.61 -1.82 13.59
C LYS A 171 -11.56 -2.45 14.59
N ILE A 172 -11.13 -3.60 15.12
CA ILE A 172 -11.88 -4.33 16.14
C ILE A 172 -11.24 -4.02 17.50
N GLN A 173 -12.03 -3.39 18.36
CA GLN A 173 -11.67 -3.08 19.74
C GLN A 173 -12.88 -3.33 20.65
N ARG A 174 -12.64 -3.69 21.91
CA ARG A 174 -13.63 -3.69 23.00
C ARG A 174 -13.06 -2.84 24.13
N ASN A 175 -13.80 -1.83 24.60
CA ASN A 175 -13.34 -0.93 25.68
C ASN A 175 -11.92 -0.33 25.45
N GLY A 176 -11.56 -0.05 24.19
CA GLY A 176 -10.24 0.47 23.81
C GLY A 176 -9.12 -0.58 23.72
N ALA A 177 -9.39 -1.85 24.06
CA ALA A 177 -8.47 -2.96 23.84
C ALA A 177 -8.67 -3.55 22.45
N MET A 178 -7.59 -3.55 21.67
CA MET A 178 -7.59 -4.02 20.28
C MET A 178 -7.28 -5.50 20.19
N VAL A 179 -7.79 -6.17 19.16
CA VAL A 179 -7.47 -7.59 18.93
C VAL A 179 -5.97 -7.80 18.68
N PRO A 180 -5.33 -8.85 19.25
CA PRO A 180 -3.86 -8.99 19.26
C PRO A 180 -3.18 -9.14 17.89
N TYR A 181 -3.92 -9.49 16.84
CA TYR A 181 -3.39 -9.69 15.48
C TYR A 181 -3.65 -8.49 14.55
N TRP A 182 -4.30 -7.43 15.04
CA TRP A 182 -4.57 -6.24 14.23
C TRP A 182 -3.31 -5.60 13.64
N PRO A 183 -2.21 -5.40 14.40
CA PRO A 183 -0.99 -4.81 13.83
C PRO A 183 -0.41 -5.61 12.67
N ASP A 184 -0.39 -6.94 12.79
CA ASP A 184 0.15 -7.82 11.76
C ASP A 184 -0.74 -7.85 10.51
N LEU A 185 -2.07 -7.89 10.68
CA LEU A 185 -3.00 -7.78 9.55
C LEU A 185 -2.81 -6.44 8.82
N MET A 186 -2.78 -5.33 9.55
CA MET A 186 -2.59 -4.00 8.99
C MET A 186 -1.25 -3.90 8.25
N ARG A 187 -0.16 -4.39 8.86
CA ARG A 187 1.16 -4.45 8.22
C ARG A 187 1.10 -5.19 6.89
N ARG A 188 0.50 -6.38 6.86
CA ARG A 188 0.38 -7.20 5.64
C ARG A 188 -0.40 -6.47 4.56
N LEU A 189 -1.54 -5.86 4.93
CA LEU A 189 -2.40 -5.10 4.01
C LEU A 189 -1.66 -3.94 3.34
N LEU A 190 -0.95 -3.16 4.14
CA LEU A 190 -0.18 -2.01 3.66
C LEU A 190 1.00 -2.47 2.79
N ARG A 191 1.69 -3.54 3.16
CA ARG A 191 2.79 -4.14 2.38
C ARG A 191 2.30 -4.67 1.03
N VAL A 192 1.18 -5.41 1.04
CA VAL A 192 0.56 -5.91 -0.19
C VAL A 192 0.19 -4.74 -1.09
N GLY A 193 -0.58 -3.76 -0.60
CA GLY A 193 -0.99 -2.61 -1.40
C GLY A 193 0.18 -1.81 -1.97
N ALA A 194 1.21 -1.53 -1.15
CA ALA A 194 2.40 -0.82 -1.61
C ALA A 194 3.15 -1.57 -2.72
N GLN A 195 3.32 -2.90 -2.58
CA GLN A 195 4.07 -3.71 -3.54
C GLN A 195 3.26 -4.13 -4.78
N THR A 196 1.93 -4.18 -4.71
CA THR A 196 1.05 -4.49 -5.85
C THR A 196 0.44 -3.28 -6.54
N GLU A 197 0.96 -2.10 -6.26
CA GLU A 197 0.52 -0.85 -6.90
C GLU A 197 -0.91 -0.45 -6.53
N ALA A 198 -1.41 -0.85 -5.36
CA ALA A 198 -2.73 -0.51 -4.85
C ALA A 198 -2.61 0.37 -3.59
N PRO A 199 -2.59 1.71 -3.72
CA PRO A 199 -2.62 2.61 -2.57
C PRO A 199 -3.79 2.30 -1.65
N THR A 200 -3.56 2.34 -0.34
CA THR A 200 -4.57 2.00 0.66
C THR A 200 -5.22 3.27 1.20
N VAL A 201 -6.55 3.35 1.14
CA VAL A 201 -7.27 4.45 1.80
C VAL A 201 -7.47 4.08 3.27
N LEU A 202 -7.15 4.99 4.19
CA LEU A 202 -7.25 4.77 5.62
C LEU A 202 -8.05 5.88 6.31
N GLN A 203 -9.07 5.50 7.06
CA GLN A 203 -9.83 6.38 7.93
C GLN A 203 -9.12 6.49 9.26
N ILE A 204 -8.85 7.72 9.68
CA ILE A 204 -8.35 8.07 11.00
C ILE A 204 -9.40 8.92 11.74
N SER A 205 -9.12 9.32 12.97
CA SER A 205 -10.05 10.14 13.76
C SER A 205 -10.47 11.42 13.02
N GLY A 206 -11.72 11.45 12.55
CA GLY A 206 -12.32 12.59 11.86
C GLY A 206 -11.74 12.93 10.48
N HIS A 207 -10.92 12.05 9.89
CA HIS A 207 -10.22 12.35 8.63
C HIS A 207 -9.94 11.09 7.79
N MET A 208 -9.72 11.27 6.49
CA MET A 208 -9.38 10.22 5.55
C MET A 208 -8.02 10.50 4.90
N ILE A 209 -7.15 9.50 4.85
CA ILE A 209 -5.77 9.60 4.33
C ILE A 209 -5.50 8.50 3.29
N VAL A 210 -4.46 8.67 2.49
CA VAL A 210 -3.96 7.63 1.57
C VAL A 210 -2.59 7.17 2.05
N VAL A 211 -2.38 5.85 2.10
CA VAL A 211 -1.07 5.23 2.29
C VAL A 211 -0.59 4.68 0.95
N ASP A 212 0.50 5.24 0.44
CA ASP A 212 0.90 5.08 -0.97
C ASP A 212 2.41 4.86 -1.17
N GLY A 213 3.16 4.65 -0.08
CA GLY A 213 4.59 4.36 -0.13
C GLY A 213 5.05 3.55 1.08
N TRP A 214 6.21 2.91 0.96
CA TRP A 214 6.78 2.06 2.00
C TRP A 214 8.31 2.11 1.96
N GLY A 215 8.95 2.09 3.12
CA GLY A 215 10.38 2.00 3.26
C GLY A 215 10.79 1.43 4.61
N VAL A 216 12.10 1.27 4.79
CA VAL A 216 12.69 0.78 6.03
C VAL A 216 13.87 1.68 6.41
N ASP A 217 14.05 1.90 7.70
CA ASP A 217 15.24 2.57 8.21
C ASP A 217 16.42 1.59 8.38
N ALA A 218 17.57 2.11 8.76
CA ALA A 218 18.80 1.33 8.97
C ALA A 218 18.66 0.25 10.06
N ASP A 219 17.71 0.40 10.99
CA ASP A 219 17.41 -0.57 12.04
C ASP A 219 16.37 -1.63 11.58
N GLY A 220 15.92 -1.55 10.33
CA GLY A 220 14.92 -2.46 9.75
C GLY A 220 13.49 -2.14 10.16
N LYS A 221 13.23 -0.99 10.81
CA LYS A 221 11.88 -0.57 11.16
C LYS A 221 11.16 -0.05 9.92
N GLU A 222 9.92 -0.48 9.74
CA GLU A 222 9.09 -0.11 8.60
C GLU A 222 8.43 1.26 8.78
N TRP A 223 8.40 2.01 7.68
CA TRP A 223 7.79 3.31 7.56
C TRP A 223 6.89 3.33 6.33
N PHE A 224 5.72 3.94 6.44
CA PHE A 224 4.75 4.05 5.36
C PHE A 224 4.47 5.51 5.06
N HIS A 225 4.46 5.86 3.78
CA HIS A 225 4.12 7.22 3.38
C HIS A 225 2.61 7.44 3.46
N VAL A 226 2.24 8.55 4.09
CA VAL A 226 0.87 8.99 4.33
C VAL A 226 0.67 10.33 3.65
N ASP A 227 -0.34 10.38 2.78
CA ASP A 227 -0.87 11.62 2.23
C ASP A 227 -2.19 11.98 2.93
N LYS A 228 -2.18 13.11 3.64
CA LYS A 228 -3.34 13.65 4.37
C LYS A 228 -4.28 14.49 3.48
N GLY A 229 -3.94 14.76 2.23
CA GLY A 229 -4.76 15.60 1.34
C GLY A 229 -4.79 17.07 1.72
N TRP A 230 -3.64 17.61 2.11
CA TRP A 230 -3.43 19.01 2.52
C TRP A 230 -2.32 19.67 1.67
N GLY A 231 -2.22 19.30 0.40
CA GLY A 231 -1.18 19.73 -0.52
C GLY A 231 0.23 19.38 -0.05
N SER A 232 1.23 20.18 -0.44
CA SER A 232 2.66 19.82 -0.31
C SER A 232 3.17 19.65 1.12
N ALA A 233 2.34 19.99 2.10
CA ALA A 233 2.62 19.80 3.53
C ALA A 233 2.13 18.45 4.08
N SER A 234 1.33 17.69 3.32
CA SER A 234 0.58 16.51 3.76
C SER A 234 1.43 15.25 3.92
N GLY A 235 2.46 15.09 3.09
CA GLY A 235 3.31 13.90 3.02
C GLY A 235 4.12 13.69 4.31
N ARG A 236 3.91 12.54 4.96
CA ARG A 236 4.63 12.11 6.16
C ARG A 236 4.91 10.62 6.11
N TRP A 237 5.96 10.19 6.80
CA TRP A 237 6.24 8.78 7.00
C TRP A 237 5.83 8.41 8.42
N TRP A 238 4.90 7.48 8.53
CA TRP A 238 4.39 6.95 9.80
C TRP A 238 4.91 5.54 10.00
N ASP A 239 5.29 5.22 11.23
CA ASP A 239 5.54 3.82 11.57
C ASP A 239 4.23 3.03 11.74
N LEU A 240 4.36 1.71 11.84
CA LEU A 240 3.22 0.82 12.00
C LEU A 240 2.42 1.14 13.28
N ASP A 241 3.10 1.47 14.39
CA ASP A 241 2.44 1.74 15.67
C ASP A 241 1.53 2.98 15.60
N GLN A 242 1.97 4.03 14.91
CA GLN A 242 1.16 5.22 14.65
C GLN A 242 -0.06 4.89 13.81
N LEU A 243 0.11 4.15 12.71
CA LEU A 243 -1.00 3.74 11.85
C LEU A 243 -2.00 2.85 12.58
N VAL A 244 -1.53 1.94 13.45
CA VAL A 244 -2.38 1.08 14.29
C VAL A 244 -3.17 1.92 15.29
N THR A 245 -2.54 2.94 15.84
CA THR A 245 -3.14 3.83 16.84
C THR A 245 -4.23 4.68 16.21
N GLU A 246 -3.93 5.36 15.11
CA GLU A 246 -4.80 6.34 14.44
C GLU A 246 -5.87 5.69 13.55
N GLY A 247 -5.54 4.57 12.90
CA GLY A 247 -6.36 3.93 11.89
C GLY A 247 -7.58 3.22 12.47
N PHE A 248 -8.76 3.51 11.90
CA PHE A 248 -10.03 2.89 12.26
C PHE A 248 -10.63 2.05 11.14
N ALA A 249 -10.58 2.49 9.88
CA ALA A 249 -11.10 1.71 8.76
C ALA A 249 -10.15 1.75 7.55
N PHE A 250 -10.00 0.63 6.87
CA PHE A 250 -9.02 0.40 5.83
C PHE A 250 -9.74 -0.04 4.59
N TYR A 251 -9.36 0.57 3.47
CA TYR A 251 -9.84 0.21 2.14
C TYR A 251 -8.64 -0.23 1.29
N PRO A 252 -8.11 -1.43 1.55
CA PRO A 252 -6.98 -1.99 0.84
C PRO A 252 -7.38 -2.57 -0.51
N ASN A 253 -6.38 -2.85 -1.34
CA ASN A 253 -6.53 -3.58 -2.61
C ASN A 253 -7.60 -3.00 -3.53
N VAL A 254 -7.89 -1.71 -3.43
CA VAL A 254 -8.80 -1.06 -4.39
C VAL A 254 -8.03 -0.94 -5.70
N PHE A 255 -8.29 -1.87 -6.60
CA PHE A 255 -7.48 -2.06 -7.80
C PHE A 255 -8.37 -2.31 -9.03
N PRO A 256 -7.96 -1.83 -10.23
CA PRO A 256 -8.73 -2.01 -11.46
C PRO A 256 -9.10 -3.45 -11.78
N THR A 257 -8.22 -4.39 -11.48
CA THR A 257 -8.40 -5.82 -11.75
C THR A 257 -8.42 -6.64 -10.46
N ASP A 258 -9.06 -7.79 -10.47
CA ASP A 258 -8.98 -8.74 -9.35
C ASP A 258 -7.56 -9.29 -9.31
N LEU A 259 -6.83 -8.97 -8.23
CA LEU A 259 -5.48 -9.46 -8.03
C LEU A 259 -5.46 -10.93 -7.57
N GLY A 260 -6.63 -11.49 -7.24
CA GLY A 260 -6.72 -12.81 -6.62
C GLY A 260 -6.03 -12.83 -5.27
N GLY A 261 -5.51 -14.00 -4.89
CA GLY A 261 -4.61 -14.12 -3.76
C GLY A 261 -3.22 -13.57 -4.10
N VAL A 262 -2.60 -12.91 -3.14
CA VAL A 262 -1.32 -12.23 -3.28
C VAL A 262 -0.34 -12.69 -2.22
N ILE A 263 0.89 -13.00 -2.63
CA ILE A 263 2.04 -13.12 -1.73
C ILE A 263 3.07 -12.09 -2.17
N VAL A 264 3.44 -11.16 -1.30
CA VAL A 264 4.54 -10.22 -1.54
C VAL A 264 5.69 -10.52 -0.60
N GLY A 265 6.87 -9.98 -0.93
CA GLY A 265 8.03 -10.16 -0.08
C GLY A 265 9.20 -9.31 -0.50
N ARG A 266 10.24 -9.36 0.32
CA ARG A 266 11.54 -8.75 0.04
C ARG A 266 12.66 -9.73 0.37
N VAL A 267 13.64 -9.84 -0.52
CA VAL A 267 14.91 -10.52 -0.29
C VAL A 267 15.98 -9.46 -0.03
N ALA A 268 16.58 -9.53 1.15
CA ALA A 268 17.62 -8.61 1.58
C ALA A 268 18.72 -9.37 2.34
N THR A 269 19.82 -8.70 2.64
CA THR A 269 20.81 -9.20 3.59
C THR A 269 20.40 -8.90 5.03
N ASP A 270 21.11 -9.49 6.01
CA ASP A 270 20.92 -9.19 7.43
C ASP A 270 21.13 -7.69 7.78
N GLY A 271 21.83 -6.94 6.92
CA GLY A 271 22.01 -5.49 7.01
C GLY A 271 20.96 -4.68 6.23
N ALA A 272 19.82 -5.28 5.89
CA ALA A 272 18.72 -4.70 5.10
C ALA A 272 19.07 -4.25 3.66
N VAL A 273 20.28 -4.53 3.17
CA VAL A 273 20.68 -4.27 1.78
C VAL A 273 19.85 -5.16 0.83
N PRO A 274 19.19 -4.60 -0.20
CA PRO A 274 18.38 -5.39 -1.13
C PRO A 274 19.23 -6.39 -1.93
N VAL A 275 18.67 -7.57 -2.23
CA VAL A 275 19.26 -8.55 -3.14
C VAL A 275 18.45 -8.58 -4.44
N PRO A 276 18.83 -7.81 -5.47
CA PRO A 276 18.18 -7.84 -6.78
C PRO A 276 18.54 -9.11 -7.56
N GLY A 277 17.65 -9.58 -8.43
CA GLY A 277 17.90 -10.75 -9.27
C GLY A 277 17.78 -12.10 -8.57
N ALA A 278 17.44 -12.15 -7.28
CA ALA A 278 17.17 -13.39 -6.56
C ALA A 278 15.94 -14.08 -7.15
N THR A 279 16.02 -15.39 -7.34
CA THR A 279 14.89 -16.22 -7.81
C THR A 279 14.14 -16.77 -6.61
N VAL A 280 12.88 -16.37 -6.47
CA VAL A 280 11.95 -16.89 -5.47
C VAL A 280 11.05 -17.91 -6.14
N THR A 281 11.01 -19.13 -5.62
CA THR A 281 10.16 -20.21 -6.14
C THR A 281 8.97 -20.42 -5.22
N LEU A 282 7.76 -20.35 -5.78
CA LEU A 282 6.51 -20.64 -5.10
C LEU A 282 6.09 -22.08 -5.42
N SER A 283 5.93 -22.91 -4.40
CA SER A 283 5.42 -24.29 -4.53
C SER A 283 4.09 -24.46 -3.79
N THR A 284 3.19 -25.25 -4.33
CA THR A 284 1.96 -25.69 -3.65
C THR A 284 2.28 -26.64 -2.50
N ALA A 285 1.29 -26.88 -1.62
CA ALA A 285 1.43 -27.74 -0.44
C ALA A 285 1.90 -29.19 -0.74
N ASP A 286 1.69 -29.70 -1.95
CA ASP A 286 2.16 -31.00 -2.42
C ASP A 286 3.62 -30.98 -2.97
N GLY A 287 4.30 -29.83 -2.88
CA GLY A 287 5.69 -29.64 -3.32
C GLY A 287 5.84 -29.36 -4.82
N LYS A 288 4.75 -29.17 -5.56
CA LYS A 288 4.82 -28.82 -6.98
C LYS A 288 5.10 -27.33 -7.15
N ILE A 289 6.05 -26.99 -8.02
CA ILE A 289 6.30 -25.59 -8.39
C ILE A 289 5.05 -25.02 -9.07
N LYS A 290 4.53 -23.94 -8.48
CA LYS A 290 3.40 -23.16 -8.98
C LYS A 290 3.88 -22.03 -9.89
N ASP A 291 4.88 -21.29 -9.44
CA ASP A 291 5.42 -20.11 -10.12
C ASP A 291 6.81 -19.73 -9.61
N THR A 292 7.49 -18.82 -10.31
CA THR A 292 8.78 -18.24 -9.91
C THR A 292 8.78 -16.72 -10.15
N ALA A 293 9.34 -15.96 -9.22
CA ALA A 293 9.53 -14.52 -9.34
C ALA A 293 11.01 -14.16 -9.21
N THR A 294 11.44 -13.09 -9.88
CA THR A 294 12.78 -12.51 -9.72
C THR A 294 12.65 -11.20 -8.98
N THR A 295 13.51 -10.96 -7.99
CA THR A 295 13.48 -9.72 -7.23
C THR A 295 13.93 -8.51 -8.05
N ASP A 296 13.27 -7.38 -7.84
CA ASP A 296 13.63 -6.10 -8.44
C ASP A 296 14.84 -5.44 -7.78
N ALA A 297 15.16 -4.21 -8.20
CA ALA A 297 16.28 -3.42 -7.65
C ALA A 297 16.22 -3.19 -6.13
N ASN A 298 15.01 -3.25 -5.54
CA ASN A 298 14.78 -3.07 -4.12
C ASN A 298 14.65 -4.41 -3.37
N GLY A 299 14.90 -5.53 -4.06
CA GLY A 299 14.77 -6.88 -3.52
C GLY A 299 13.33 -7.38 -3.45
N CYS A 300 12.36 -6.65 -4.01
CA CYS A 300 10.95 -6.98 -3.89
C CYS A 300 10.50 -8.01 -4.92
N TYR A 301 9.56 -8.87 -4.52
CA TYR A 301 8.86 -9.80 -5.39
C TYR A 301 7.38 -9.88 -5.04
N ALA A 302 6.57 -10.36 -5.99
CA ALA A 302 5.15 -10.63 -5.79
C ALA A 302 4.68 -11.83 -6.61
N PHE A 303 3.76 -12.61 -6.04
CA PHE A 303 2.93 -13.59 -6.72
C PHE A 303 1.48 -13.13 -6.62
N ILE A 304 0.80 -13.00 -7.76
CA ILE A 304 -0.61 -12.59 -7.86
C ILE A 304 -1.43 -13.69 -8.56
N GLY A 305 -2.76 -13.56 -8.55
CA GLY A 305 -3.66 -14.52 -9.19
C GLY A 305 -3.69 -15.87 -8.50
N LEU A 306 -3.30 -15.92 -7.21
CA LEU A 306 -3.44 -17.11 -6.39
C LEU A 306 -4.90 -17.32 -6.02
N HIS A 307 -5.21 -18.49 -5.46
CA HIS A 307 -6.56 -18.75 -4.98
C HIS A 307 -6.97 -17.70 -3.93
N LYS A 308 -8.04 -16.97 -4.22
CA LYS A 308 -8.71 -16.06 -3.29
C LYS A 308 -9.91 -16.78 -2.72
N PRO A 309 -9.95 -17.09 -1.42
CA PRO A 309 -11.05 -17.88 -0.90
C PRO A 309 -12.33 -17.03 -0.89
N SER A 310 -13.47 -17.64 -1.20
CA SER A 310 -14.75 -16.94 -1.26
C SER A 310 -15.18 -16.45 0.13
N ALA A 311 -15.73 -15.24 0.19
CA ALA A 311 -16.39 -14.68 1.37
C ALA A 311 -17.59 -15.54 1.82
N ASP A 312 -18.35 -16.06 0.85
CA ASP A 312 -19.57 -16.85 1.09
C ASP A 312 -19.30 -18.27 1.58
N ALA A 313 -18.05 -18.73 1.59
CA ALA A 313 -17.70 -20.06 2.09
C ALA A 313 -17.71 -20.12 3.65
N VAL A 314 -17.86 -18.98 4.33
CA VAL A 314 -17.93 -18.87 5.81
C VAL A 314 -19.37 -18.73 6.29
N VAL A 315 -20.22 -19.75 6.10
CA VAL A 315 -21.47 -19.83 6.88
C VAL A 315 -21.35 -20.86 8.02
N ASP A 316 -20.37 -21.76 7.95
CA ASP A 316 -20.23 -22.83 8.93
C ASP A 316 -18.81 -22.88 9.54
N PRO A 317 -18.63 -22.46 10.81
CA PRO A 317 -17.36 -22.57 11.53
C PRO A 317 -16.91 -24.03 11.77
N ALA A 318 -17.75 -25.04 11.45
CA ALA A 318 -17.38 -26.45 11.53
C ALA A 318 -16.76 -27.00 10.22
N VAL A 319 -16.73 -26.24 9.13
CA VAL A 319 -16.15 -26.68 7.85
C VAL A 319 -14.69 -26.25 7.76
N PRO A 320 -13.72 -27.18 7.69
CA PRO A 320 -12.32 -26.83 7.48
C PRO A 320 -12.13 -26.18 6.11
N TYR A 321 -11.60 -24.96 6.09
CA TYR A 321 -11.24 -24.28 4.85
C TYR A 321 -10.15 -25.06 4.09
N PRO A 322 -10.19 -25.11 2.74
CA PRO A 322 -9.04 -25.54 1.97
C PRO A 322 -7.89 -24.58 2.27
N LYS A 323 -6.85 -25.10 2.94
CA LYS A 323 -5.65 -24.33 3.24
C LYS A 323 -4.72 -24.42 2.04
N ASP A 324 -4.77 -23.44 1.15
CA ASP A 324 -3.70 -23.27 0.18
C ASP A 324 -2.48 -22.72 0.92
N HIS A 325 -1.67 -23.65 1.41
CA HIS A 325 -0.33 -23.36 1.90
C HIS A 325 0.63 -23.36 0.73
N TYR A 326 1.51 -22.37 0.73
CA TYR A 326 2.58 -22.27 -0.24
C TYR A 326 3.91 -22.31 0.47
N THR A 327 4.86 -23.05 -0.11
CA THR A 327 6.25 -23.05 0.33
C THR A 327 7.07 -22.20 -0.62
N LEU A 328 7.83 -21.27 -0.06
CA LEU A 328 8.72 -20.39 -0.78
C LEU A 328 10.17 -20.77 -0.48
N THR A 329 10.98 -20.83 -1.53
CA THR A 329 12.44 -20.90 -1.45
C THR A 329 13.04 -19.76 -2.24
N VAL A 330 14.24 -19.35 -1.88
CA VAL A 330 14.97 -18.29 -2.57
C VAL A 330 16.37 -18.77 -2.90
N GLN A 331 16.84 -18.39 -4.08
CA GLN A 331 18.20 -18.62 -4.55
C GLN A 331 18.74 -17.33 -5.15
N ALA A 332 19.97 -16.98 -4.78
CA ALA A 332 20.67 -15.84 -5.35
C ALA A 332 22.15 -16.19 -5.51
N GLU A 333 22.73 -15.88 -6.67
CA GLU A 333 24.16 -16.09 -6.90
C GLU A 333 24.97 -15.23 -5.92
N GLY A 334 26.02 -15.80 -5.32
CA GLY A 334 26.82 -15.11 -4.31
C GLY A 334 26.27 -15.19 -2.89
N TYR A 335 25.09 -15.77 -2.67
CA TYR A 335 24.49 -15.89 -1.35
C TYR A 335 24.30 -17.35 -0.92
N ALA A 336 24.23 -17.57 0.38
CA ALA A 336 23.79 -18.83 0.94
C ALA A 336 22.26 -18.96 0.81
N ASP A 337 21.76 -20.17 0.59
CA ASP A 337 20.33 -20.45 0.54
C ASP A 337 19.65 -20.10 1.89
N ALA A 338 18.47 -19.50 1.83
CA ALA A 338 17.64 -19.28 3.02
C ALA A 338 16.81 -20.52 3.37
N PRO A 339 16.43 -20.71 4.65
CA PRO A 339 15.43 -21.71 4.99
C PRO A 339 14.11 -21.41 4.26
N ALA A 340 13.46 -22.48 3.78
CA ALA A 340 12.15 -22.37 3.14
C ALA A 340 11.12 -21.78 4.11
N GLN A 341 10.24 -20.91 3.59
CA GLN A 341 9.13 -20.35 4.35
C GLN A 341 7.81 -20.97 3.89
N THR A 342 6.92 -21.25 4.82
CA THR A 342 5.55 -21.65 4.49
C THR A 342 4.61 -20.52 4.85
N VAL A 343 3.87 -20.03 3.86
CA VAL A 343 2.85 -18.99 4.04
C VAL A 343 1.48 -19.51 3.64
N THR A 344 0.47 -18.83 4.16
CA THR A 344 -0.92 -19.09 3.80
C THR A 344 -1.46 -17.82 3.20
N VAL A 345 -2.08 -17.91 2.03
CA VAL A 345 -2.91 -16.83 1.48
C VAL A 345 -4.23 -16.92 2.24
N GLU A 346 -4.37 -16.11 3.29
CA GLU A 346 -5.44 -16.30 4.27
C GLU A 346 -6.81 -15.95 3.69
N SER A 347 -7.88 -16.55 4.21
CA SER A 347 -9.24 -16.00 4.09
C SER A 347 -9.78 -15.63 5.45
N HIS A 348 -9.60 -16.51 6.42
CA HIS A 348 -9.77 -16.19 7.82
C HIS A 348 -8.79 -17.02 8.63
N VAL A 349 -8.52 -16.52 9.82
CA VAL A 349 -7.71 -17.13 10.86
C VAL A 349 -8.13 -18.57 11.12
N ASP A 350 -7.18 -19.50 11.04
CA ASP A 350 -7.02 -20.55 12.06
C ASP A 350 -5.58 -21.09 11.99
N ASP A 351 -4.63 -20.18 12.16
CA ASP A 351 -3.39 -20.55 12.84
C ASP A 351 -3.78 -20.83 14.30
N PRO A 352 -3.46 -22.01 14.87
CA PRO A 352 -3.73 -22.33 16.28
C PRO A 352 -3.30 -21.23 17.25
N THR A 353 -2.24 -20.50 16.92
CA THR A 353 -1.70 -19.39 17.69
C THR A 353 -2.68 -18.21 17.74
N ARG A 354 -3.34 -17.89 16.62
CA ARG A 354 -4.26 -16.76 16.53
C ARG A 354 -5.65 -17.12 17.06
N ALA A 355 -6.11 -18.35 16.82
CA ALA A 355 -7.30 -18.89 17.47
C ALA A 355 -7.16 -18.87 19.01
N ALA A 356 -6.00 -19.29 19.54
CA ALA A 356 -5.72 -19.20 20.97
C ALA A 356 -5.66 -17.76 21.49
N LYS A 357 -5.03 -16.83 20.74
CA LYS A 357 -5.01 -15.40 21.08
C LYS A 357 -6.40 -14.76 21.06
N GLN A 358 -7.23 -15.11 20.08
CA GLN A 358 -8.62 -14.62 19.96
C GLN A 358 -9.46 -15.19 21.10
N ALA A 359 -9.42 -16.50 21.35
CA ALA A 359 -10.18 -17.12 22.46
C ALA A 359 -9.77 -16.55 23.82
N ALA A 360 -8.47 -16.33 24.05
CA ALA A 360 -7.99 -15.70 25.27
C ALA A 360 -8.45 -14.24 25.38
N TRP A 361 -8.46 -13.50 24.28
CA TRP A 361 -8.97 -12.13 24.25
C TRP A 361 -10.49 -12.09 24.47
N ASP A 362 -11.27 -12.96 23.83
CA ASP A 362 -12.73 -13.05 24.03
C ASP A 362 -13.07 -13.39 25.48
N GLU A 363 -12.37 -14.34 26.09
CA GLU A 363 -12.55 -14.68 27.51
C GLU A 363 -12.18 -13.50 28.43
N ALA A 364 -11.11 -12.75 28.11
CA ALA A 364 -10.69 -11.58 28.89
C ALA A 364 -11.65 -10.39 28.78
N HIS A 365 -12.42 -10.31 27.68
CA HIS A 365 -13.32 -9.19 27.36
C HIS A 365 -14.79 -9.64 27.26
N LYS A 366 -15.14 -10.76 27.88
CA LYS A 366 -16.51 -11.34 27.83
C LYS A 366 -17.56 -10.52 28.58
N ASP A 367 -17.11 -9.74 29.57
CA ASP A 367 -17.95 -8.88 30.41
C ASP A 367 -17.97 -7.42 29.91
N ASP A 368 -17.22 -7.12 28.86
CA ASP A 368 -17.18 -5.79 28.25
C ASP A 368 -18.47 -5.56 27.46
N LYS A 369 -19.08 -4.39 27.67
CA LYS A 369 -20.21 -3.97 26.84
C LYS A 369 -19.68 -3.64 25.46
N PRO A 370 -20.26 -4.17 24.37
CA PRO A 370 -19.91 -3.70 23.04
C PRO A 370 -20.21 -2.19 22.95
N GLY A 371 -19.23 -1.42 22.50
CA GLY A 371 -19.40 -0.01 22.16
C GLY A 371 -20.35 0.17 20.97
N GLU A 372 -21.01 1.34 20.88
CA GLU A 372 -21.75 1.70 19.67
C GLU A 372 -20.79 1.71 18.46
N GLY A 373 -21.06 0.89 17.44
CA GLY A 373 -20.23 0.77 16.24
C GLY A 373 -19.20 -0.37 16.25
N GLU A 374 -19.11 -1.17 17.32
CA GLU A 374 -18.26 -2.39 17.38
C GLU A 374 -18.92 -3.56 16.61
N ALA A 375 -19.10 -3.39 15.30
CA ALA A 375 -19.52 -4.48 14.43
C ALA A 375 -18.32 -5.42 14.19
N ALA A 376 -18.27 -6.52 14.93
CA ALA A 376 -17.39 -7.64 14.63
C ALA A 376 -17.93 -8.39 13.41
N HIS A 377 -17.60 -7.92 12.21
CA HIS A 377 -17.79 -8.70 10.98
C HIS A 377 -16.46 -8.80 10.24
N PHE A 378 -15.68 -9.81 10.59
CA PHE A 378 -14.78 -10.43 9.63
C PHE A 378 -15.64 -11.27 8.68
N GLU A 379 -16.27 -10.64 7.69
CA GLU A 379 -17.01 -11.38 6.65
C GLU A 379 -16.24 -11.51 5.33
N LEU A 380 -15.04 -10.91 5.17
CA LEU A 380 -14.35 -10.94 3.88
C LEU A 380 -12.86 -11.27 3.94
N ALA A 381 -12.52 -12.22 3.06
CA ALA A 381 -11.27 -12.93 2.97
C ALA A 381 -10.09 -12.05 2.50
N TYR A 382 -9.22 -11.68 3.43
CA TYR A 382 -7.96 -11.04 3.09
C TYR A 382 -6.96 -12.06 2.53
N ALA A 383 -6.94 -12.20 1.20
CA ALA A 383 -6.05 -13.10 0.47
C ALA A 383 -4.65 -12.50 0.24
N GLY A 384 -4.01 -11.96 1.27
CA GLY A 384 -2.66 -11.39 1.18
C GLY A 384 -1.69 -11.95 2.22
N ALA A 385 -0.46 -12.25 1.81
CA ALA A 385 0.62 -12.68 2.70
C ALA A 385 1.93 -11.96 2.41
N VAL A 386 2.79 -11.88 3.43
CA VAL A 386 4.14 -11.33 3.34
C VAL A 386 5.15 -12.42 3.69
N ALA A 387 6.16 -12.61 2.84
CA ALA A 387 7.28 -13.52 3.06
C ALA A 387 8.59 -12.77 2.80
N ASP A 388 9.31 -12.40 3.85
CA ASP A 388 10.59 -11.69 3.70
C ASP A 388 11.75 -12.68 3.94
N PHE A 389 12.79 -12.62 3.11
CA PHE A 389 13.98 -13.46 3.23
C PHE A 389 15.20 -12.62 3.57
N SER A 390 15.98 -13.09 4.54
CA SER A 390 17.32 -12.58 4.82
C SER A 390 18.37 -13.57 4.30
N LEU A 391 19.29 -13.09 3.46
CA LEU A 391 20.38 -13.87 2.89
C LEU A 391 21.72 -13.46 3.48
N THR A 392 22.57 -14.45 3.74
CA THR A 392 23.96 -14.22 4.10
C THR A 392 24.82 -14.27 2.84
N PRO A 393 25.59 -13.21 2.52
CA PRO A 393 26.58 -13.24 1.45
C PRO A 393 27.60 -14.36 1.68
N ASN A 394 28.00 -15.06 0.62
CA ASN A 394 29.03 -16.08 0.69
C ASN A 394 30.39 -15.43 0.98
N ALA A 395 31.18 -16.07 1.83
CA ALA A 395 32.55 -15.62 2.06
C ALA A 395 33.44 -15.92 0.85
N ILE A 396 34.35 -15.01 0.55
CA ILE A 396 35.42 -15.21 -0.42
C ILE A 396 36.70 -15.59 0.35
N PHE A 397 37.18 -16.80 0.13
CA PHE A 397 38.38 -17.33 0.77
C PHE A 397 39.63 -17.04 -0.07
N VAL A 398 40.66 -16.50 0.56
CA VAL A 398 41.85 -15.96 -0.11
C VAL A 398 43.13 -16.53 0.48
N THR A 399 44.03 -16.99 -0.39
CA THR A 399 45.41 -17.38 0.00
C THR A 399 46.44 -16.67 -0.88
N ALA A 400 47.68 -16.54 -0.40
CA ALA A 400 48.73 -15.80 -1.10
C ALA A 400 49.04 -16.37 -2.50
N GLU A 401 48.91 -17.69 -2.68
CA GLU A 401 49.09 -18.40 -3.96
C GLU A 401 47.76 -18.87 -4.57
N GLY A 402 46.63 -18.32 -4.11
CA GLY A 402 45.31 -18.70 -4.57
C GLY A 402 45.13 -18.43 -6.07
N GLY A 403 44.46 -19.35 -6.76
CA GLY A 403 44.13 -19.24 -8.18
C GLY A 403 42.79 -19.88 -8.54
N GLY A 404 41.98 -20.18 -7.53
CA GLY A 404 40.63 -20.74 -7.67
C GLY A 404 39.54 -19.66 -7.64
N ASP A 405 38.30 -20.10 -7.44
CA ASP A 405 37.10 -19.26 -7.45
C ASP A 405 36.76 -18.61 -6.10
N GLY A 406 37.53 -18.91 -5.04
CA GLY A 406 37.35 -18.31 -3.71
C GLY A 406 36.16 -18.84 -2.93
N ARG A 407 35.46 -19.90 -3.37
CA ARG A 407 34.26 -20.41 -2.69
C ARG A 407 34.54 -21.26 -1.45
N SER A 408 35.77 -21.76 -1.28
CA SER A 408 36.24 -22.45 -0.08
C SER A 408 37.76 -22.28 0.09
N TRP A 409 38.32 -22.75 1.21
CA TRP A 409 39.76 -22.76 1.40
C TRP A 409 40.49 -23.64 0.37
N GLU A 410 39.86 -24.72 -0.11
CA GLU A 410 40.42 -25.61 -1.14
C GLU A 410 40.46 -24.95 -2.53
N THR A 411 39.52 -24.05 -2.82
CA THR A 411 39.46 -23.31 -4.09
C THR A 411 39.78 -21.83 -3.92
N ALA A 412 40.57 -21.48 -2.91
CA ALA A 412 40.86 -20.09 -2.56
C ALA A 412 41.36 -19.26 -3.76
N ALA A 413 40.84 -18.04 -3.87
CA ALA A 413 41.21 -17.08 -4.90
C ALA A 413 42.49 -16.34 -4.51
N SER A 414 43.11 -15.66 -5.48
CA SER A 414 44.12 -14.64 -5.20
C SER A 414 43.45 -13.42 -4.57
N LEU A 415 44.20 -12.59 -3.82
CA LEU A 415 43.65 -11.36 -3.24
C LEU A 415 43.14 -10.40 -4.33
N ARG A 416 43.83 -10.33 -5.47
CA ARG A 416 43.40 -9.53 -6.61
C ARG A 416 42.06 -10.00 -7.17
N ASP A 417 41.92 -11.31 -7.40
CA ASP A 417 40.68 -11.86 -7.95
C ASP A 417 39.54 -11.74 -6.94
N ALA A 418 39.82 -11.88 -5.65
CA ALA A 418 38.86 -11.69 -4.59
C ALA A 418 38.38 -10.23 -4.53
N LEU A 419 39.27 -9.25 -4.61
CA LEU A 419 38.89 -7.82 -4.64
C LEU A 419 38.14 -7.43 -5.92
N ALA A 420 38.42 -8.11 -7.04
CA ALA A 420 37.67 -7.91 -8.28
C ALA A 420 36.26 -8.53 -8.24
N GLN A 421 36.06 -9.55 -7.42
CA GLN A 421 34.77 -10.23 -7.22
C GLN A 421 33.97 -9.66 -6.05
N ALA A 422 34.64 -9.09 -5.05
CA ALA A 422 34.01 -8.59 -3.85
C ALA A 422 33.25 -7.28 -4.11
N ASP A 423 32.02 -7.24 -3.65
CA ASP A 423 31.30 -6.01 -3.40
C ASP A 423 31.33 -5.69 -1.89
N ALA A 424 30.67 -4.61 -1.47
CA ALA A 424 30.64 -4.19 -0.07
C ALA A 424 29.96 -5.20 0.90
N VAL A 425 29.31 -6.27 0.40
CA VAL A 425 28.56 -7.20 1.25
C VAL A 425 29.21 -8.58 1.38
N HIS A 426 30.10 -9.01 0.47
CA HIS A 426 30.78 -10.31 0.59
C HIS A 426 32.00 -10.22 1.52
N PRO A 427 32.03 -10.97 2.65
CA PRO A 427 33.19 -10.97 3.52
C PRO A 427 34.37 -11.67 2.85
N ILE A 428 35.55 -11.05 2.91
CA ILE A 428 36.81 -11.66 2.46
C ILE A 428 37.52 -12.27 3.68
N TYR A 429 37.84 -13.56 3.60
CA TYR A 429 38.65 -14.25 4.60
C TYR A 429 40.04 -14.54 4.04
N LEU A 430 41.05 -13.85 4.59
CA LEU A 430 42.45 -14.05 4.24
C LEU A 430 43.09 -15.12 5.14
N ALA A 431 43.77 -16.09 4.54
CA ALA A 431 44.69 -16.95 5.27
C ALA A 431 45.87 -16.11 5.78
N ALA A 432 46.52 -16.53 6.87
CA ALA A 432 47.77 -15.90 7.28
C ALA A 432 48.85 -16.09 6.19
N GLY A 433 49.50 -14.99 5.79
CA GLY A 433 50.53 -15.01 4.76
C GLY A 433 50.92 -13.60 4.30
N ASP A 434 51.92 -13.54 3.42
CA ASP A 434 52.35 -12.32 2.75
C ASP A 434 51.59 -12.18 1.43
N TYR A 435 50.84 -11.09 1.28
CA TYR A 435 50.06 -10.79 0.08
C TYR A 435 50.72 -9.63 -0.66
N ASP A 436 50.98 -9.82 -1.95
CA ASP A 436 51.58 -8.79 -2.79
C ASP A 436 50.51 -7.74 -3.15
N LEU A 437 50.56 -6.61 -2.47
CA LEU A 437 49.74 -5.43 -2.76
C LEU A 437 50.55 -4.55 -3.70
N ASP A 438 50.57 -4.87 -5.00
CA ASP A 438 51.22 -3.97 -5.97
C ASP A 438 50.45 -2.65 -6.10
N GLU A 439 51.12 -1.61 -6.61
CA GLU A 439 50.56 -0.25 -6.73
C GLU A 439 49.32 -0.15 -7.66
N THR A 440 48.93 -1.24 -8.32
CA THR A 440 47.75 -1.31 -9.21
C THR A 440 46.54 -1.96 -8.56
N LEU A 441 46.65 -2.42 -7.31
CA LEU A 441 45.55 -3.04 -6.58
C LEU A 441 44.56 -1.96 -6.07
N GLU A 442 43.44 -1.79 -6.78
CA GLU A 442 42.36 -0.92 -6.33
C GLU A 442 41.49 -1.65 -5.28
N ILE A 443 41.38 -1.07 -4.08
CA ILE A 443 40.42 -1.52 -3.07
C ILE A 443 39.08 -0.86 -3.40
N PRO A 444 38.00 -1.63 -3.65
CA PRO A 444 36.68 -1.05 -3.91
C PRO A 444 36.23 -0.11 -2.78
N VAL A 445 35.63 1.01 -3.14
CA VAL A 445 35.10 1.99 -2.17
C VAL A 445 34.08 1.30 -1.27
N GLY A 446 34.33 1.30 0.04
CA GLY A 446 33.46 0.69 1.05
C GLY A 446 33.97 -0.64 1.61
N LEU A 447 34.97 -1.26 0.99
CA LEU A 447 35.64 -2.43 1.57
C LEU A 447 36.62 -1.99 2.68
N THR A 448 36.50 -2.58 3.87
CA THR A 448 37.51 -2.46 4.94
C THR A 448 38.23 -3.80 5.05
N LEU A 449 39.53 -3.82 4.72
CA LEU A 449 40.39 -5.00 4.82
C LEU A 449 40.84 -5.27 6.27
#